data_AF-A0A1F7ZWI7-F1
#
_entry.id   AF-A0A1F7ZWI7-F1
#
_cell.length_a   1.000
_cell.length_b   1.000
_cell.length_c   1.000
_cell.angle_alpha   90.00
_cell.angle_beta   90.00
_cell.angle_gamma   90.00
#
_symmetry.space_group_name_H-M   'P 1'
#
loop_
_entity.id
_entity.type
_entity.pdbx_description
1 polymer ?
#
loop_
_entity_poly.entity_id
_entity_poly.type
_entity_poly.pdbx_seq_one_letter_code
_entity_poly.pdbx_strand_id
1 'polypeptide(L)'
;MLGVDDQSILLDFEEAERCNPSPCKVIGNRVIYSSRKLGIPKVHGRPILSDFGEARFSSQVGTQWEDVQPLIYRAPEVLLRMPWNEKIDIWNLGVLAWDLFEQGHLFYARDPEKNSSDTHHLAEMIAVLGPPPKDILQKTDYGTKFFDINGNWKGAAEIPPISLEKLEGNLQGLHQDLFLCFIRKMLQWRPEDRASAKELLSDPWLKSP
;
A
#
# COMPACT_ATOMS: atom_id res chain seq x y z
N MET A 1 4.54 -8.46 -9.40
CA MET A 1 4.88 -9.37 -10.52
C MET A 1 5.33 -10.71 -9.94
N LEU A 2 5.22 -11.82 -10.65
CA LEU A 2 5.74 -13.11 -10.18
C LEU A 2 7.11 -13.37 -10.80
N GLY A 3 8.00 -14.03 -10.06
CA GLY A 3 9.26 -14.53 -10.60
C GLY A 3 9.03 -15.53 -11.72
N VAL A 4 10.02 -15.63 -12.62
CA VAL A 4 10.00 -16.57 -13.74
C VAL A 4 10.77 -17.83 -13.36
N ASP A 5 10.08 -18.74 -12.67
CA ASP A 5 10.65 -20.03 -12.29
C ASP A 5 10.49 -21.06 -13.44
N ASP A 6 9.45 -20.91 -14.26
CA ASP A 6 9.23 -21.67 -15.49
C ASP A 6 9.85 -20.94 -16.68
N GLN A 7 11.11 -21.27 -17.03
CA GLN A 7 11.81 -20.63 -18.15
C GLN A 7 11.24 -20.99 -19.53
N SER A 8 10.39 -22.04 -19.64
CA SER A 8 9.81 -22.43 -20.93
C SER A 8 8.97 -21.31 -21.55
N ILE A 9 8.35 -20.46 -20.72
CA ILE A 9 7.57 -19.32 -21.19
C ILE A 9 8.42 -18.28 -21.94
N LEU A 10 9.72 -18.15 -21.58
CA LEU A 10 10.65 -17.22 -22.22
C LEU A 10 11.13 -17.78 -23.56
N LEU A 11 11.41 -19.09 -23.59
CA LEU A 11 11.81 -19.80 -24.82
C LEU A 11 10.67 -19.79 -25.84
N ASP A 12 9.44 -20.10 -25.41
CA ASP A 12 8.25 -20.05 -26.27
C ASP A 12 7.99 -18.62 -26.77
N PHE A 13 8.21 -17.62 -25.94
CA PHE A 13 8.09 -16.21 -26.33
C PHE A 13 9.12 -15.84 -27.40
N GLU A 14 10.39 -16.19 -27.20
CA GLU A 14 11.47 -15.94 -28.16
C GLU A 14 11.21 -16.64 -29.50
N GLU A 15 10.85 -17.92 -29.45
CA GLU A 15 10.53 -18.71 -30.65
C GLU A 15 9.34 -18.09 -31.41
N ALA A 16 8.31 -17.66 -30.69
CA ALA A 16 7.14 -17.06 -31.29
C ALA A 16 7.44 -15.67 -31.89
N GLU A 17 8.35 -14.89 -31.29
CA GLU A 17 8.82 -13.62 -31.86
C GLU A 17 9.70 -13.84 -33.09
N ARG A 18 10.51 -14.90 -33.09
CA ARG A 18 11.32 -15.30 -34.25
C ARG A 18 10.46 -15.76 -35.43
N CYS A 19 9.46 -16.60 -35.16
CA CYS A 19 8.59 -17.16 -36.21
C CYS A 19 7.56 -16.16 -36.75
N ASN A 20 7.11 -15.22 -35.93
CA ASN A 20 6.10 -14.24 -36.31
C ASN A 20 6.37 -12.89 -35.65
N PRO A 21 7.29 -12.05 -36.16
CA PRO A 21 7.71 -10.82 -35.49
C PRO A 21 6.58 -9.86 -35.15
N SER A 22 6.67 -9.22 -33.99
CA SER A 22 5.69 -8.24 -33.52
C SER A 22 5.66 -7.03 -34.45
N PRO A 23 4.45 -6.49 -34.78
CA PRO A 23 4.35 -5.28 -35.59
C PRO A 23 5.18 -4.15 -34.99
N CYS A 24 5.91 -3.42 -35.84
CA CYS A 24 6.72 -2.29 -35.41
C CYS A 24 6.42 -1.04 -36.22
N LYS A 25 6.70 0.13 -35.64
CA LYS A 25 6.71 1.41 -36.33
C LYS A 25 8.04 2.11 -36.12
N VAL A 26 8.52 2.79 -37.15
CA VAL A 26 9.73 3.60 -37.10
C VAL A 26 9.35 5.06 -36.90
N ILE A 27 9.88 5.69 -35.86
CA ILE A 27 9.71 7.12 -35.57
C ILE A 27 11.11 7.72 -35.44
N GLY A 28 11.55 8.44 -36.47
CA GLY A 28 12.90 9.01 -36.54
C GLY A 28 13.97 7.92 -36.47
N ASN A 29 14.79 7.94 -35.42
CA ASN A 29 15.84 6.95 -35.16
C ASN A 29 15.42 5.82 -34.20
N ARG A 30 14.14 5.72 -33.84
CA ARG A 30 13.62 4.69 -32.93
C ARG A 30 12.67 3.74 -33.64
N VAL A 31 12.83 2.46 -33.35
CA VAL A 31 11.86 1.42 -33.71
C VAL A 31 11.06 1.08 -32.46
N ILE A 32 9.74 1.13 -32.56
CA ILE A 32 8.82 0.80 -31.47
C ILE A 32 8.07 -0.45 -31.88
N TYR A 33 8.23 -1.51 -31.10
CA TYR A 33 7.53 -2.79 -31.28
C TYR A 33 6.25 -2.81 -30.46
N SER A 34 5.21 -3.44 -30.97
CA SER A 34 4.04 -3.81 -30.19
C SER A 34 4.43 -4.84 -29.13
N SER A 35 3.96 -4.68 -27.89
CA SER A 35 4.21 -5.68 -26.86
C SER A 35 3.52 -7.00 -27.19
N ARG A 36 4.27 -8.10 -27.16
CA ARG A 36 3.74 -9.46 -27.17
C ARG A 36 3.39 -9.89 -25.75
N LYS A 37 2.30 -10.65 -25.60
CA LYS A 37 1.93 -11.24 -24.31
C LYS A 37 2.87 -12.41 -23.99
N LEU A 38 3.37 -12.45 -22.76
CA LEU A 38 4.01 -13.64 -22.21
C LEU A 38 2.94 -14.72 -21.95
N GLY A 39 3.30 -15.99 -22.11
CA GLY A 39 2.43 -17.10 -21.74
C GLY A 39 2.16 -17.16 -20.23
N ILE A 40 1.09 -17.87 -19.83
CA ILE A 40 0.83 -18.18 -18.42
C ILE A 40 1.78 -19.32 -18.02
N PRO A 41 2.64 -19.14 -17.00
CA PRO A 41 3.57 -20.19 -16.59
C PRO A 41 2.85 -21.37 -15.96
N LYS A 42 3.41 -22.57 -16.10
CA LYS A 42 2.87 -23.78 -15.44
C LYS A 42 3.18 -23.77 -13.94
N VAL A 43 4.29 -23.14 -13.58
CA VAL A 43 4.73 -22.95 -12.19
C VAL A 43 4.85 -21.46 -11.92
N HIS A 44 4.06 -20.98 -10.97
CA HIS A 44 4.13 -19.59 -10.53
C HIS A 44 5.34 -19.39 -9.62
N GLY A 45 6.23 -18.48 -10.01
CA GLY A 45 7.35 -18.10 -9.14
C GLY A 45 6.92 -17.22 -7.98
N ARG A 46 7.86 -16.97 -7.05
CA ARG A 46 7.59 -16.13 -5.87
C ARG A 46 7.21 -14.70 -6.28
N PRO A 47 6.34 -14.01 -5.53
CA PRO A 47 6.09 -12.59 -5.73
C PRO A 47 7.40 -11.80 -5.64
N ILE A 48 7.60 -10.89 -6.58
CA ILE A 48 8.71 -9.95 -6.60
C ILE A 48 8.16 -8.52 -6.69
N LEU A 49 8.86 -7.59 -6.02
CA LEU A 49 8.66 -6.17 -6.24
C LEU A 49 9.12 -5.82 -7.66
N SER A 50 8.30 -5.03 -8.33
CA SER A 50 8.48 -4.65 -9.72
C SER A 50 7.89 -3.26 -9.92
N ASP A 51 8.10 -2.68 -11.09
CA ASP A 51 7.58 -1.35 -11.45
C ASP A 51 8.09 -0.24 -10.53
N PHE A 52 9.40 0.02 -10.63
CA PHE A 52 10.08 1.08 -9.88
C PHE A 52 9.92 2.47 -10.55
N GLY A 53 8.91 2.68 -11.39
CA GLY A 53 8.68 3.94 -12.10
C GLY A 53 8.45 5.13 -11.15
N GLU A 54 7.81 4.86 -10.01
CA GLU A 54 7.57 5.86 -8.96
C GLU A 54 8.52 5.73 -7.75
N ALA A 55 9.56 4.90 -7.85
CA ALA A 55 10.54 4.79 -6.78
C ALA A 55 11.36 6.09 -6.64
N ARG A 56 11.81 6.38 -5.41
CA ARG A 56 12.65 7.54 -5.08
C ARG A 56 13.85 7.11 -4.25
N PHE A 57 14.98 7.77 -4.42
CA PHE A 57 16.14 7.57 -3.56
C PHE A 57 15.97 8.34 -2.25
N SER A 58 16.29 7.73 -1.11
CA SER A 58 16.11 8.35 0.21
C SER A 58 16.82 9.69 0.38
N SER A 59 17.94 9.93 -0.34
CA SER A 59 18.65 11.21 -0.35
C SER A 59 17.85 12.38 -0.93
N GLN A 60 16.76 12.10 -1.65
CA GLN A 60 15.85 13.07 -2.25
C GLN A 60 14.55 13.24 -1.43
N VAL A 61 14.38 12.42 -0.39
CA VAL A 61 13.14 12.29 0.38
C VAL A 61 13.25 13.11 1.67
N GLY A 62 12.17 13.83 2.03
CA GLY A 62 12.09 14.58 3.30
C GLY A 62 11.93 16.10 3.18
N THR A 63 11.84 16.66 1.97
CA THR A 63 11.61 18.11 1.76
C THR A 63 10.40 18.45 0.90
N GLN A 64 9.69 17.45 0.37
CA GLN A 64 8.63 17.66 -0.62
C GLN A 64 7.32 16.93 -0.26
N TRP A 65 6.21 17.63 -0.53
CA TRP A 65 4.85 17.12 -0.46
C TRP A 65 4.50 16.51 -1.82
N GLU A 66 5.12 15.38 -2.15
CA GLU A 66 4.84 14.67 -3.41
C GLU A 66 3.57 13.82 -3.29
N ASP A 67 2.82 13.75 -4.39
CA ASP A 67 1.71 12.79 -4.51
C ASP A 67 2.29 11.41 -4.77
N VAL A 68 2.56 10.70 -3.68
CA VAL A 68 3.02 9.31 -3.69
C VAL A 68 1.89 8.40 -3.22
N GLN A 69 2.00 7.13 -3.60
CA GLN A 69 1.07 6.05 -3.24
C GLN A 69 -0.34 6.17 -3.87
N PRO A 70 -0.94 5.05 -4.28
CA PRO A 70 -2.36 5.02 -4.63
C PRO A 70 -3.22 5.38 -3.41
N LEU A 71 -4.38 6.00 -3.66
CA LEU A 71 -5.21 6.61 -2.61
C LEU A 71 -5.52 5.69 -1.43
N ILE A 72 -6.02 4.48 -1.67
CA ILE A 72 -6.45 3.55 -0.59
C ILE A 72 -5.27 2.97 0.20
N TYR A 73 -4.06 3.07 -0.33
CA TYR A 73 -2.83 2.63 0.33
C TYR A 73 -2.09 3.80 0.99
N ARG A 74 -2.54 5.04 0.80
CA ARG A 74 -1.81 6.24 1.22
C ARG A 74 -1.62 6.29 2.73
N ALA A 75 -0.38 6.51 3.16
CA ALA A 75 -0.04 6.63 4.58
C ALA A 75 -0.57 7.95 5.18
N PRO A 76 -0.80 8.01 6.51
CA PRO A 76 -1.30 9.21 7.18
C PRO A 76 -0.48 10.47 6.89
N GLU A 77 0.85 10.36 6.88
CA GLU A 77 1.75 11.47 6.59
C GLU A 77 1.62 11.97 5.16
N VAL A 78 1.40 11.10 4.19
CA VAL A 78 1.20 11.53 2.80
C VAL A 78 -0.17 12.18 2.64
N LEU A 79 -1.21 11.58 3.24
CA LEU A 79 -2.58 12.11 3.21
C LEU A 79 -2.69 13.47 3.90
N LEU A 80 -1.98 13.66 5.00
CA LEU A 80 -1.90 14.91 5.76
C LEU A 80 -0.86 15.89 5.22
N ARG A 81 -0.25 15.60 4.06
CA ARG A 81 0.78 16.46 3.44
C ARG A 81 1.90 16.81 4.42
N MET A 82 2.42 15.79 5.09
CA MET A 82 3.60 15.83 5.95
C MET A 82 4.82 15.27 5.20
N PRO A 83 6.06 15.52 5.64
CA PRO A 83 7.22 14.91 5.01
C PRO A 83 7.17 13.41 5.29
N TRP A 84 7.56 12.61 4.31
CA TRP A 84 7.53 11.16 4.39
C TRP A 84 8.93 10.57 4.21
N ASN A 85 9.07 9.28 4.52
CA ASN A 85 10.29 8.49 4.32
C ASN A 85 9.91 7.05 3.92
N GLU A 86 10.85 6.11 3.97
CA GLU A 86 10.64 4.70 3.60
C GLU A 86 9.55 3.99 4.41
N LYS A 87 9.12 4.55 5.55
CA LYS A 87 8.05 3.98 6.38
C LYS A 87 6.68 4.03 5.71
N ILE A 88 6.51 4.80 4.63
CA ILE A 88 5.29 4.74 3.82
C ILE A 88 5.14 3.37 3.14
N ASP A 89 6.24 2.70 2.80
CA ASP A 89 6.21 1.36 2.21
C ASP A 89 5.79 0.31 3.24
N ILE A 90 6.18 0.50 4.51
CA ILE A 90 5.73 -0.36 5.62
C ILE A 90 4.22 -0.21 5.83
N TRP A 91 3.70 1.01 5.73
CA TRP A 91 2.25 1.22 5.76
C TRP A 91 1.56 0.52 4.59
N ASN A 92 2.07 0.68 3.36
CA ASN A 92 1.53 -0.03 2.19
C ASN A 92 1.53 -1.54 2.38
N LEU A 93 2.60 -2.10 2.94
CA LEU A 93 2.69 -3.52 3.25
C LEU A 93 1.60 -3.96 4.23
N GLY A 94 1.33 -3.17 5.28
CA GLY A 94 0.28 -3.46 6.25
C GLY A 94 -1.12 -3.49 5.62
N VAL A 95 -1.45 -2.47 4.81
CA VAL A 95 -2.73 -2.41 4.10
C VAL A 95 -2.84 -3.53 3.05
N LEU A 96 -1.77 -3.80 2.29
CA LEU A 96 -1.74 -4.87 1.29
C LEU A 96 -1.87 -6.26 1.93
N ALA A 97 -1.19 -6.51 3.05
CA ALA A 97 -1.26 -7.77 3.77
C ALA A 97 -2.69 -8.03 4.26
N TRP A 98 -3.36 -6.99 4.78
CA TRP A 98 -4.78 -7.06 5.12
C TRP A 98 -5.63 -7.39 3.89
N ASP A 99 -5.50 -6.62 2.82
CA ASP A 99 -6.33 -6.77 1.61
C ASP A 99 -6.24 -8.17 0.99
N LEU A 100 -5.03 -8.73 0.96
CA LEU A 100 -4.79 -10.07 0.43
C LEU A 100 -5.38 -11.16 1.34
N PHE A 101 -5.30 -10.98 2.66
CA PHE A 101 -5.74 -11.96 3.63
C PHE A 101 -7.26 -11.98 3.78
N GLU A 102 -7.87 -10.79 3.96
CA GLU A 102 -9.32 -10.63 4.12
C GLU A 102 -10.10 -10.62 2.80
N GLN A 103 -9.41 -10.60 1.65
CA GLN A 103 -10.02 -10.54 0.31
C GLN A 103 -10.93 -9.32 0.12
N GLY A 104 -10.55 -8.17 0.71
CA GLY A 104 -11.30 -6.92 0.64
C GLY A 104 -10.47 -5.75 1.19
N HIS A 105 -10.85 -4.51 0.86
CA HIS A 105 -10.05 -3.35 1.24
C HIS A 105 -10.19 -2.98 2.71
N LEU A 106 -9.06 -2.72 3.38
CA LEU A 106 -9.07 -2.10 4.72
C LEU A 106 -9.63 -0.68 4.69
N PHE A 107 -9.26 0.09 3.67
CA PHE A 107 -9.71 1.47 3.45
C PHE A 107 -10.32 1.61 2.06
N TYR A 108 -11.45 2.30 1.97
CA TYR A 108 -12.11 2.56 0.69
C TYR A 108 -11.90 4.00 0.23
N ALA A 109 -11.73 4.93 1.18
CA ALA A 109 -11.45 6.35 0.90
C ALA A 109 -12.49 6.99 -0.04
N ARG A 110 -13.79 6.67 0.15
CA ARG A 110 -14.88 7.12 -0.73
C ARG A 110 -16.01 7.79 0.02
N ASP A 111 -16.59 8.80 -0.62
CA ASP A 111 -17.86 9.41 -0.20
C ASP A 111 -19.08 8.55 -0.61
N PRO A 112 -20.32 8.89 -0.18
CA PRO A 112 -21.53 8.16 -0.56
C PRO A 112 -21.76 8.08 -2.08
N GLU A 113 -21.28 9.07 -2.83
CA GLU A 113 -21.31 9.14 -4.30
C GLU A 113 -20.21 8.30 -4.97
N LYS A 114 -19.37 7.62 -4.19
CA LYS A 114 -18.24 6.77 -4.61
C LYS A 114 -17.04 7.53 -5.19
N ASN A 115 -16.95 8.84 -4.96
CA ASN A 115 -15.76 9.62 -5.30
C ASN A 115 -14.69 9.50 -4.22
N SER A 116 -13.44 9.62 -4.63
CA SER A 116 -12.29 9.70 -3.73
C SER A 116 -12.41 10.84 -2.71
N SER A 117 -12.21 10.55 -1.43
CA SER A 117 -12.42 11.50 -0.35
C SER A 117 -11.42 11.36 0.80
N ASP A 118 -10.53 12.33 0.96
CA ASP A 118 -9.56 12.40 2.06
C ASP A 118 -10.23 12.34 3.44
N THR A 119 -11.39 12.99 3.60
CA THR A 119 -12.11 13.01 4.89
C THR A 119 -12.68 11.65 5.25
N HIS A 120 -13.16 10.88 4.28
CA HIS A 120 -13.64 9.51 4.54
C HIS A 120 -12.45 8.59 4.84
N HIS A 121 -11.34 8.76 4.11
CA HIS A 121 -10.14 7.98 4.36
C HIS A 121 -9.59 8.20 5.77
N LEU A 122 -9.48 9.45 6.22
CA LEU A 122 -9.07 9.76 7.61
C LEU A 122 -10.07 9.24 8.65
N ALA A 123 -11.37 9.28 8.38
CA ALA A 123 -12.38 8.74 9.27
C ALA A 123 -12.23 7.21 9.44
N GLU A 124 -11.99 6.48 8.35
CA GLU A 124 -11.69 5.04 8.38
C GLU A 124 -10.39 4.76 9.15
N MET A 125 -9.33 5.54 8.93
CA MET A 125 -8.08 5.43 9.69
C MET A 125 -8.31 5.63 11.19
N ILE A 126 -9.11 6.62 11.59
CA ILE A 126 -9.44 6.88 13.00
C ILE A 126 -10.24 5.74 13.61
N ALA A 127 -11.18 5.14 12.86
CA ALA A 127 -11.93 3.98 13.33
C ALA A 127 -11.00 2.81 13.67
N VAL A 128 -9.99 2.58 12.83
CA VAL A 128 -9.04 1.46 12.96
C VAL A 128 -7.94 1.72 14.00
N LEU A 129 -7.41 2.94 14.05
CA LEU A 129 -6.22 3.30 14.84
C LEU A 129 -6.54 4.06 16.13
N GLY A 130 -7.76 4.56 16.27
CA GLY A 130 -8.07 5.64 17.20
C GLY A 130 -7.60 7.01 16.68
N PRO A 131 -7.83 8.08 17.46
CA PRO A 131 -7.50 9.44 17.05
C PRO A 131 -5.98 9.63 16.87
N PRO A 132 -5.55 10.47 15.92
CA PRO A 132 -4.14 10.77 15.72
C PRO A 132 -3.54 11.47 16.95
N PRO A 133 -2.26 11.21 17.27
CA PRO A 133 -1.56 11.94 18.30
C PRO A 133 -1.46 13.45 18.00
N LYS A 134 -1.47 14.28 19.04
CA LYS A 134 -1.42 15.74 18.90
C LYS A 134 -0.15 16.23 18.22
N ASP A 135 0.99 15.59 18.47
CA ASP A 135 2.27 15.94 17.84
C ASP A 135 2.27 15.69 16.33
N ILE A 136 1.47 14.73 15.84
CA ILE A 136 1.26 14.54 14.41
C ILE A 136 0.43 15.69 13.84
N LEU A 137 -0.67 16.06 14.50
CA LEU A 137 -1.53 17.16 14.04
C LEU A 137 -0.82 18.51 14.02
N GLN A 138 0.12 18.74 14.93
CA GLN A 138 0.92 19.97 14.99
C GLN A 138 1.95 20.09 13.85
N LYS A 139 2.28 18.98 13.17
CA LYS A 139 3.24 18.96 12.06
C LYS A 139 2.58 19.26 10.69
N THR A 140 1.26 19.46 10.64
CA THR A 140 0.52 19.67 9.38
C THR A 140 -0.43 20.85 9.43
N ASP A 141 -0.25 21.80 8.51
CA ASP A 141 -1.22 22.86 8.28
C ASP A 141 -2.50 22.31 7.60
N TYR A 142 -2.36 21.28 6.76
CA TYR A 142 -3.47 20.64 6.06
C TYR A 142 -4.41 19.90 7.01
N GLY A 143 -3.88 19.36 8.12
CA GLY A 143 -4.67 18.71 9.17
C GLY A 143 -5.75 19.61 9.77
N THR A 144 -5.56 20.93 9.75
CA THR A 144 -6.57 21.89 10.27
C THR A 144 -7.88 21.89 9.49
N LYS A 145 -7.95 21.24 8.32
CA LYS A 145 -9.21 20.98 7.60
C LYS A 145 -10.08 19.92 8.28
N PHE A 146 -9.45 18.95 8.94
CA PHE A 146 -10.13 17.75 9.46
C PHE A 146 -10.18 17.72 10.99
N PHE A 147 -9.28 18.44 11.66
CA PHE A 147 -9.17 18.46 13.12
C PHE A 147 -9.29 19.88 13.67
N ASP A 148 -9.87 20.02 14.86
CA ASP A 148 -9.86 21.27 15.62
C ASP A 148 -8.52 21.48 16.36
N ILE A 149 -8.38 22.62 17.04
CA ILE A 149 -7.16 22.96 17.81
C ILE A 149 -6.88 22.00 18.98
N ASN A 150 -7.90 21.29 19.46
CA ASN A 150 -7.77 20.32 20.54
C ASN A 150 -7.42 18.92 20.01
N GLY A 151 -7.44 18.72 18.69
CA GLY A 151 -7.21 17.46 18.00
C GLY A 151 -8.49 16.63 17.81
N ASN A 152 -9.66 17.21 18.03
CA ASN A 152 -10.93 16.51 17.81
C ASN A 152 -11.26 16.47 16.33
N TRP A 153 -11.85 15.37 15.89
CA TRP A 153 -12.37 15.20 14.54
C TRP A 153 -13.50 16.22 14.27
N LYS A 154 -13.37 16.97 13.18
CA LYS A 154 -14.39 17.88 12.64
C LYS A 154 -14.63 17.67 11.13
N GLY A 155 -14.09 16.58 10.57
CA GLY A 155 -14.28 16.25 9.17
C GLY A 155 -15.75 15.96 8.87
N ALA A 156 -16.13 16.12 7.60
CA ALA A 156 -17.51 15.97 7.16
C ALA A 156 -18.00 14.51 7.17
N ALA A 157 -17.08 13.54 7.16
CA ALA A 157 -17.41 12.12 7.26
C ALA A 157 -17.60 11.68 8.71
N GLU A 158 -18.60 10.86 8.96
CA GLU A 158 -18.74 10.15 10.24
C GLU A 158 -17.65 9.09 10.38
N ILE A 159 -17.15 8.89 11.60
CA ILE A 159 -16.21 7.80 11.89
C ILE A 159 -17.01 6.49 11.88
N PRO A 160 -16.72 5.55 10.96
CA PRO A 160 -17.46 4.30 10.90
C PRO A 160 -17.23 3.46 12.17
N PRO A 161 -18.23 2.70 12.65
CA PRO A 161 -18.13 1.91 13.89
C PRO A 161 -17.37 0.58 13.69
N ILE A 162 -16.29 0.60 12.91
CA ILE A 162 -15.44 -0.54 12.56
C ILE A 162 -14.18 -0.57 13.44
N SER A 163 -13.56 -1.75 13.56
CA SER A 163 -12.23 -1.94 14.13
C SER A 163 -11.59 -3.15 13.45
N LEU A 164 -10.27 -3.35 13.60
CA LEU A 164 -9.62 -4.53 13.02
C LEU A 164 -10.27 -5.83 13.54
N GLU A 165 -10.59 -5.91 14.83
CA GLU A 165 -11.24 -7.09 15.44
C GLU A 165 -12.61 -7.39 14.84
N LYS A 166 -13.36 -6.36 14.43
CA LYS A 166 -14.68 -6.55 13.83
C LYS A 166 -14.61 -6.93 12.35
N LEU A 167 -13.55 -6.48 11.68
CA LEU A 167 -13.36 -6.69 10.25
C LEU A 167 -12.67 -8.02 9.97
N GLU A 168 -11.78 -8.48 10.84
CA GLU A 168 -11.11 -9.78 10.72
C GLU A 168 -12.14 -10.90 10.95
N GLY A 169 -12.35 -11.72 9.93
CA GLY A 169 -13.35 -12.79 9.96
C GLY A 169 -12.79 -14.20 9.72
N ASN A 170 -11.50 -14.34 9.46
CA ASN A 170 -10.89 -15.58 9.00
C ASN A 170 -10.20 -16.37 10.13
N LEU A 171 -9.76 -15.70 11.20
CA LEU A 171 -8.98 -16.27 12.29
C LEU A 171 -9.74 -16.17 13.61
N GLN A 172 -9.29 -16.97 14.60
CA GLN A 172 -9.80 -16.93 15.97
C GLN A 172 -8.69 -17.18 16.98
N GLY A 173 -8.87 -16.65 18.19
CA GLY A 173 -7.96 -16.86 19.32
C GLY A 173 -6.54 -16.40 19.01
N LEU A 174 -5.55 -17.24 19.34
CA LEU A 174 -4.13 -16.88 19.24
C LEU A 174 -3.71 -16.43 17.83
N HIS A 175 -4.19 -17.08 16.77
CA HIS A 175 -3.80 -16.70 15.41
C HIS A 175 -4.35 -15.33 15.02
N GLN A 176 -5.58 -15.02 15.43
CA GLN A 176 -6.16 -13.69 15.25
C GLN A 176 -5.33 -12.64 16.01
N ASP A 177 -5.02 -12.90 17.28
CA ASP A 177 -4.23 -11.98 18.10
C ASP A 177 -2.84 -11.71 17.49
N LEU A 178 -2.17 -12.75 16.98
CA LEU A 178 -0.88 -12.63 16.30
C LEU A 178 -0.97 -11.82 15.01
N PHE A 179 -1.98 -12.08 14.17
CA PHE A 179 -2.20 -11.34 12.93
C PHE A 179 -2.50 -9.87 13.20
N LEU A 180 -3.41 -9.57 14.12
CA LEU A 180 -3.75 -8.20 14.50
C LEU A 180 -2.55 -7.46 15.11
N CYS A 181 -1.73 -8.14 15.91
CA CYS A 181 -0.48 -7.59 16.43
C CYS A 181 0.51 -7.27 15.31
N PHE A 182 0.66 -8.17 14.33
CA PHE A 182 1.51 -7.96 13.16
C PHE A 182 1.05 -6.75 12.32
N ILE A 183 -0.24 -6.65 12.02
CA ILE A 183 -0.81 -5.51 11.27
C ILE A 183 -0.59 -4.19 12.02
N ARG A 184 -0.83 -4.17 13.33
CA ARG A 184 -0.61 -2.97 14.17
C ARG A 184 0.84 -2.49 14.18
N LYS A 185 1.83 -3.37 14.01
CA LYS A 185 3.24 -2.93 13.90
C LYS A 185 3.52 -2.12 12.63
N MET A 186 2.67 -2.24 11.62
CA MET A 186 2.78 -1.51 10.36
C MET A 186 1.84 -0.30 10.30
N LEU A 187 0.64 -0.43 10.85
CA LEU A 187 -0.38 0.62 10.84
C LEU A 187 -0.26 1.48 12.11
N GLN A 188 0.61 2.49 12.04
CA GLN A 188 0.81 3.48 13.10
C GLN A 188 0.72 4.90 12.52
N TRP A 189 0.15 5.82 13.32
CA TRP A 189 0.09 7.25 12.98
C TRP A 189 1.48 7.86 12.82
N ARG A 190 2.42 7.50 13.70
CA ARG A 190 3.81 7.97 13.61
C ARG A 190 4.62 7.02 12.72
N PRO A 191 5.31 7.53 11.69
CA PRO A 191 6.21 6.71 10.88
C PRO A 191 7.30 6.00 11.70
N GLU A 192 7.82 6.68 12.74
CA GLU A 192 8.86 6.17 13.64
C GLU A 192 8.39 4.99 14.52
N ASP A 193 7.09 4.90 14.82
CA ASP A 193 6.52 3.82 15.62
C ASP A 193 6.29 2.53 14.78
N ARG A 194 6.38 2.62 13.44
CA ARG A 194 6.24 1.46 12.56
C ARG A 194 7.49 0.59 12.62
N ALA A 195 7.31 -0.73 12.67
CA ALA A 195 8.42 -1.68 12.57
C ALA A 195 9.15 -1.58 11.22
N SER A 196 10.43 -1.90 11.19
CA SER A 196 11.19 -2.06 9.94
C SER A 196 10.84 -3.39 9.26
N ALA A 197 11.07 -3.48 7.95
CA ALA A 197 10.89 -4.73 7.20
C ALA A 197 11.70 -5.90 7.81
N LYS A 198 12.90 -5.62 8.34
CA LYS A 198 13.74 -6.62 9.01
C LYS A 198 13.12 -7.15 10.29
N GLU A 199 12.50 -6.29 11.10
CA GLU A 199 11.80 -6.68 12.32
C GLU A 199 10.54 -7.48 12.00
N LEU A 200 9.77 -7.04 10.99
CA LEU A 200 8.56 -7.72 10.53
C LEU A 200 8.86 -9.14 9.99
N LEU A 201 9.96 -9.33 9.28
CA LEU A 201 10.41 -10.67 8.85
C LEU A 201 10.66 -11.63 10.03
N SER A 202 10.93 -11.08 11.21
CA SER A 202 11.15 -11.86 12.42
C SER A 202 9.91 -12.06 13.27
N ASP A 203 8.76 -11.53 12.85
CA ASP A 203 7.54 -11.50 13.62
C ASP A 203 6.97 -12.91 13.89
N PRO A 204 6.43 -13.18 15.09
CA PRO A 204 5.79 -14.45 15.40
C PRO A 204 4.67 -14.85 14.43
N TRP A 205 3.92 -13.91 13.86
CA TRP A 205 2.87 -14.23 12.87
C TRP A 205 3.44 -14.96 11.65
N LEU A 206 4.55 -14.46 11.09
CA LEU A 206 5.20 -15.07 9.92
C LEU A 206 6.00 -16.34 10.24
N LYS A 207 6.35 -16.53 11.52
CA LYS A 207 7.10 -17.71 12.00
C LYS A 207 6.21 -18.78 12.61
N SER A 208 4.93 -18.49 12.85
CA SER A 208 3.99 -19.47 13.35
C SER A 208 3.85 -20.61 12.33
N PRO A 209 3.86 -21.88 12.76
CA PRO A 209 3.57 -23.02 11.89
C PRO A 209 2.17 -22.95 11.29
#